data_AF-A0A7Y0EXA1-F1
#
_entry.id   AF-A0A7Y0EXA1-F1
#
_cell.length_a   1.000
_cell.length_b   1.000
_cell.length_c   1.000
_cell.angle_alpha   90.00
_cell.angle_beta   90.00
_cell.angle_gamma   90.00
#
_symmetry.space_group_name_H-M   'P 1'
#
loop_
_entity.id
_entity.type
_entity.pdbx_description
1 polymer ?
#
loop_
_entity_poly.entity_id
_entity_poly.type
_entity_poly.pdbx_seq_one_letter_code
_entity_poly.pdbx_strand_id
1 'polypeptide(L)' 'MLGVRQPDPRLCCPMCGRPGVMREHVNRNFAGDGESIYRMTCPSGHISTNWKVQPGYAYRDWLDLIGLTETRLKEHRQ' A
#
# COMPACT_ATOMS: atom_id res chain seq x y z
N MET A 1 -28.27 2.49 -6.14
CA MET A 1 -27.08 3.37 -6.24
C MET A 1 -26.10 2.95 -5.16
N LEU A 2 -25.04 2.22 -5.52
CA LEU A 2 -24.02 1.81 -4.56
C LEU A 2 -23.11 3.01 -4.27
N GLY A 3 -23.24 3.55 -3.06
CA GLY A 3 -22.43 4.68 -2.59
C GLY A 3 -20.95 4.34 -2.68
N VAL A 4 -20.22 5.15 -3.43
CA VAL A 4 -18.75 5.14 -3.43
C VAL A 4 -18.32 5.46 -2.00
N ARG A 5 -17.99 4.43 -1.21
CA ARG A 5 -17.35 4.63 0.10
C ARG A 5 -16.13 5.51 -0.17
N GLN A 6 -16.11 6.71 0.37
CA GLN A 6 -14.92 7.56 0.34
C GLN A 6 -13.74 6.70 0.84
N PRO A 7 -12.60 6.67 0.14
CA PRO A 7 -11.44 5.93 0.61
C PRO A 7 -11.07 6.44 2.01
N ASP A 8 -10.86 5.53 2.95
CA ASP A 8 -10.47 5.89 4.32
C ASP A 8 -9.24 6.80 4.26
N PRO A 9 -9.29 8.03 4.80
CA PRO A 9 -8.19 9.00 4.72
C PRO A 9 -6.87 8.44 5.24
N ARG A 10 -6.94 7.47 6.17
CA ARG A 10 -5.78 6.77 6.75
C ARG A 10 -5.09 5.83 5.77
N LEU A 11 -5.62 5.67 4.56
CA LEU A 11 -5.05 4.87 3.48
C LEU A 11 -4.38 5.72 2.40
N CYS A 12 -4.38 7.04 2.56
CA CYS A 12 -3.80 7.95 1.60
C CYS A 12 -2.29 8.10 1.78
N CYS A 13 -1.59 8.23 0.66
CA CYS A 13 -0.16 8.54 0.65
C CYS A 13 0.08 9.91 1.31
N PRO A 14 0.93 10.01 2.35
CA PRO A 14 1.21 11.26 3.07
C PRO A 14 1.79 12.38 2.21
N MET A 15 2.42 12.02 1.10
CA MET A 15 3.08 12.98 0.21
C MET A 15 2.15 13.59 -0.82
N CYS A 16 1.08 12.90 -1.22
CA CYS A 16 0.22 13.37 -2.31
C CYS A 16 -1.28 13.20 -2.06
N GLY A 17 -1.69 12.71 -0.89
CA GLY A 17 -3.09 12.55 -0.49
C GLY A 17 -3.90 11.54 -1.30
N ARG A 18 -3.27 10.81 -2.23
CA ARG A 18 -3.97 9.82 -3.07
C ARG A 18 -4.06 8.47 -2.34
N PRO A 19 -5.19 7.75 -2.43
CA PRO A 19 -5.34 6.44 -1.81
C PRO A 19 -4.32 5.46 -2.39
N GLY A 20 -3.72 4.65 -1.52
CA GLY A 20 -2.90 3.52 -1.93
C GLY A 20 -3.73 2.49 -2.70
N VAL A 21 -3.11 1.85 -3.69
CA VAL A 21 -3.75 0.78 -4.48
C VAL A 21 -3.04 -0.54 -4.25
N MET A 22 -3.82 -1.62 -4.19
CA MET A 22 -3.26 -2.97 -4.13
C MET A 22 -2.84 -3.42 -5.53
N ARG A 23 -1.64 -3.98 -5.62
CA ARG A 23 -1.11 -4.63 -6.82
C ARG A 23 -0.97 -6.10 -6.51
N GLU A 24 -1.42 -6.93 -7.44
CA GLU A 24 -1.24 -8.38 -7.43
C GLU A 24 -0.28 -8.75 -8.56
N HIS A 25 0.58 -9.73 -8.29
CA HIS A 25 1.46 -10.34 -9.28
C HIS A 25 1.51 -11.84 -9.04
N VAL A 26 1.45 -12.63 -10.10
CA VAL A 26 1.58 -14.08 -9.98
C VAL A 26 3.06 -14.44 -10.11
N ASN A 27 3.68 -14.87 -9.01
CA ASN A 27 5.05 -15.33 -9.00
C ASN A 27 5.13 -16.75 -9.56
N ARG A 28 5.53 -16.87 -10.83
CA ARG A 28 5.68 -18.14 -11.54
C ARG A 28 6.95 -18.92 -11.19
N ASN A 29 7.82 -18.37 -10.35
CA ASN A 29 9.07 -19.01 -9.95
C ASN A 29 8.91 -19.97 -8.76
N PHE A 30 7.74 -19.99 -8.11
CA PHE A 30 7.41 -21.02 -7.13
C PHE A 30 6.95 -22.29 -7.86
N ALA A 31 7.53 -23.43 -7.51
CA ALA A 31 7.21 -24.72 -8.11
C ALA A 31 5.75 -25.11 -7.78
N GLY A 32 4.88 -25.06 -8.79
CA GLY A 32 3.43 -25.37 -8.69
C GLY A 32 2.55 -24.12 -8.79
N ASP A 33 1.62 -24.12 -9.76
CA ASP A 33 0.54 -23.17 -10.11
C ASP A 33 0.75 -21.63 -10.01
N GLY A 34 1.92 -21.16 -9.58
CA GLY A 34 2.21 -19.75 -9.35
C GLY A 34 1.52 -19.23 -8.09
N GLU A 35 2.28 -18.64 -7.17
CA GLU A 35 1.70 -18.01 -5.97
C GLU A 35 1.42 -16.53 -6.25
N SER A 36 0.19 -16.08 -6.00
CA SER A 36 -0.13 -14.65 -6.02
C SER A 36 0.56 -13.93 -4.87
N ILE A 37 1.29 -12.87 -5.21
CA ILE A 37 1.89 -11.95 -4.26
C ILE A 37 1.28 -10.56 -4.42
N TYR A 38 1.18 -9.85 -3.30
CA TYR A 38 0.45 -8.60 -3.17
C TYR A 38 1.34 -7.50 -2.59
N ARG A 39 1.18 -6.27 -3.04
CA ARG A 39 1.77 -5.08 -2.38
C ARG A 39 0.83 -3.90 -2.45
N MET A 40 0.94 -2.98 -1.50
CA MET A 40 0.30 -1.67 -1.59
C MET A 40 1.28 -0.66 -2.20
N THR A 41 0.77 0.23 -3.04
CA THR A 41 1.59 1.27 -3.67
C THR A 41 0.84 2.58 -3.80
N CYS A 42 1.54 3.68 -3.61
CA CYS A 42 1.07 4.99 -4.05
C CYS A 42 0.93 4.98 -5.58
N PRO A 43 -0.20 5.41 -6.17
CA PRO A 43 -0.35 5.52 -7.62
C PRO A 43 0.66 6.47 -8.28
N SER A 44 1.13 7.48 -7.52
CA SER A 44 2.15 8.43 -7.97
C SER A 44 3.59 7.93 -7.74
N GLY A 45 3.79 6.72 -7.21
CA GLY A 45 5.11 6.10 -7.07
C GLY A 45 5.95 6.52 -5.86
N HIS A 46 5.41 7.34 -4.94
CA HIS A 46 6.21 7.88 -3.83
C HIS A 46 6.64 6.84 -2.77
N ILE A 47 5.74 5.94 -2.39
CA ILE A 47 6.00 4.85 -1.42
C ILE A 47 5.28 3.58 -1.86
N SER A 48 5.83 2.45 -1.44
CA SER A 48 5.22 1.12 -1.60
C SER A 48 5.71 0.16 -0.54
N THR A 49 4.88 -0.82 -0.21
CA THR A 49 5.28 -1.95 0.64
C THR A 49 6.10 -2.97 -0.16
N ASN A 50 6.75 -3.90 0.56
CA ASN A 50 7.26 -5.12 -0.03
C ASN A 50 6.10 -6.02 -0.53
N TRP A 51 6.43 -6.97 -1.40
CA TRP A 51 5.51 -8.02 -1.83
C TRP A 51 5.26 -9.02 -0.69
N LYS A 52 4.01 -9.49 -0.58
CA LYS A 52 3.53 -10.40 0.47
C LYS A 52 2.65 -11.48 -0.14
N VAL A 53 2.71 -12.68 0.40
CA VAL A 53 1.87 -13.81 -0.03
C VAL A 53 0.38 -13.64 0.33
N GLN A 54 0.04 -12.71 1.22
CA GLN A 54 -1.36 -12.43 1.58
C GLN A 54 -1.67 -10.93 1.46
N PRO A 55 -2.84 -10.56 0.91
CA PRO A 55 -3.23 -9.15 0.73
C PRO A 55 -3.41 -8.43 2.08
N GLY A 56 -3.85 -9.13 3.11
CA GLY A 56 -4.01 -8.57 4.46
C GLY A 56 -2.69 -8.11 5.09
N TYR A 57 -1.58 -8.80 4.81
CA TYR A 57 -0.25 -8.37 5.27
C TYR A 57 0.24 -7.13 4.52
N ALA A 58 0.03 -7.07 3.20
CA ALA A 58 0.36 -5.88 2.43
C ALA A 58 -0.43 -4.65 2.90
N TYR A 59 -1.68 -4.84 3.31
CA TYR A 59 -2.51 -3.77 3.87
C TYR A 59 -2.03 -3.29 5.24
N ARG A 60 -1.66 -4.19 6.15
CA ARG A 60 -1.12 -3.80 7.46
C ARG A 60 0.21 -3.07 7.32
N ASP A 61 1.13 -3.58 6.52
CA ASP A 61 2.41 -2.93 6.22
C ASP A 61 2.21 -1.52 5.63
N TRP A 62 1.12 -1.30 4.87
CA TRP A 62 0.79 0.01 4.32
C TRP A 62 0.40 1.03 5.39
N LEU A 63 -0.41 0.63 6.36
CA LEU A 63 -0.80 1.50 7.48
C LEU A 63 0.43 1.92 8.30
N ASP A 64 1.32 0.97 8.59
CA ASP A 64 2.57 1.24 9.31
C ASP A 64 3.48 2.18 8.49
N LEU A 65 3.61 1.93 7.18
CA LEU A 65 4.41 2.76 6.28
C LEU A 65 3.89 4.21 6.19
N ILE A 66 2.58 4.40 6.09
CA ILE A 66 1.95 5.73 6.12
C ILE A 66 2.31 6.44 7.43
N GLY A 67 2.07 5.81 8.59
CA GLY A 67 2.32 6.43 9.89
C GLY A 67 3.79 6.83 10.11
N LEU A 68 4.72 5.97 9.69
CA LEU A 68 6.16 6.28 9.73
C LEU A 68 6.52 7.44 8.79
N THR A 69 5.94 7.45 7.58
CA THR A 69 6.21 8.51 6.59
C THR A 69 5.65 9.86 7.04
N GLU A 70 4.44 9.90 7.61
CA GLU A 70 3.87 11.14 8.17
C GLU A 70 4.72 11.71 9.30
N THR A 71 5.21 10.84 10.19
CA THR A 71 6.08 11.25 11.31
C THR A 71 7.36 11.90 10.79
N ARG A 72 8.05 11.24 9.85
CA ARG A 72 9.28 11.79 9.23
C ARG A 72 9.04 13.12 8.51
N LEU A 73 7.94 13.24 7.76
CA LEU A 73 7.61 14.49 7.06
C LEU A 73 7.37 15.66 8.02
N LYS A 74 6.86 15.39 9.23
CA LYS A 74 6.68 16.42 10.26
C LYS A 74 8.02 16.84 10.87
N GLU A 75 8.92 15.90 11.12
CA GLU A 75 10.27 16.17 11.66
C GLU A 75 11.11 17.05 10.73
N HIS A 76 11.04 16.85 9.42
CA HIS A 76 11.79 17.64 8.44
C HIS A 76 11.18 19.00 8.08
N ARG A 77 9.99 19.34 8.61
CA ARG A 77 9.34 20.65 8.41
C ARG A 77 9.57 21.64 9.56
N GLN A 78 10.25 21.20 10.62
CA GLN A 78 10.72 22.05 11.72
C GLN A 78 12.13 22.56 11.45
#